data_AF-A0A2N3D0U2-F1
#
_entry.id   AF-A0A2N3D0U2-F1
#
_cell.length_a   1.000
_cell.length_b   1.000
_cell.length_c   1.000
_cell.angle_alpha   90.00
_cell.angle_beta   90.00
_cell.angle_gamma   90.00
#
_symmetry.space_group_name_H-M   'P 1'
#
loop_
_entity.id
_entity.type
_entity.pdbx_description
1 polymer ?
#
loop_
_entity_poly.entity_id
_entity_poly.type
_entity_poly.pdbx_seq_one_letter_code
_entity_poly.pdbx_strand_id
1 'polypeptide(L)'
;MKPVIFGLSGPELTADERAFFREANPLGYILFKRNCVDRAQMRALTDSLRDLSGRADVPILIDQEGERVSRMQPPEWPAFPAGPAFDRLYDLAPSSAIEAARANGHALALMLAEVGVNVNCAPLLDVRQPVTTPAVGERTFGSDPMRVAALGRAMLDGMARGGVVGIVKHMPGHGRGVVDSHYELPVVTASDAELEVDIEPFRTLARAPMAMTCHVVFKAWD
;
A
#
# COMPACT_ATOMS: atom_id res chain seq x y z
N MET A 1 -10.24 14.72 17.13
CA MET A 1 -9.96 13.76 16.05
C MET A 1 -9.65 12.41 16.67
N LYS A 2 -10.31 11.33 16.25
CA LYS A 2 -10.04 9.96 16.72
C LYS A 2 -8.98 9.30 15.85
N PRO A 3 -8.04 8.50 16.39
CA PRO A 3 -6.98 7.82 15.64
C PRO A 3 -7.53 6.57 14.91
N VAL A 4 -8.54 6.77 14.07
CA VAL A 4 -9.23 5.71 13.33
C VAL A 4 -9.34 6.09 11.86
N ILE A 5 -9.26 5.09 10.99
CA ILE A 5 -9.50 5.21 9.55
C ILE A 5 -10.72 4.37 9.23
N PHE A 6 -11.74 4.97 8.62
CA PHE A 6 -12.97 4.26 8.26
C PHE A 6 -13.03 3.96 6.76
N GLY A 7 -13.60 2.80 6.43
CA GLY A 7 -14.06 2.52 5.08
C GLY A 7 -15.48 3.03 4.86
N LEU A 8 -15.87 3.16 3.58
CA LEU A 8 -17.21 3.54 3.17
C LEU A 8 -17.97 2.34 2.61
N SER A 9 -19.29 2.36 2.73
CA SER A 9 -20.17 1.30 2.25
C SER A 9 -20.28 1.27 0.71
N GLY A 10 -20.27 2.43 0.04
CA GLY A 10 -20.51 2.53 -1.39
C GLY A 10 -19.86 3.74 -2.07
N PRO A 11 -20.28 4.09 -3.30
CA PRO A 11 -19.65 5.15 -4.10
C PRO A 11 -19.99 6.57 -3.61
N GLU A 12 -20.98 6.71 -2.75
CA GLU A 12 -21.39 8.01 -2.21
C GLU A 12 -21.62 7.89 -0.71
N LEU A 13 -21.40 8.99 0.00
CA LEU A 13 -21.69 9.07 1.43
C LEU A 13 -23.18 9.07 1.70
N THR A 14 -23.64 8.10 2.48
CA THR A 14 -25.03 8.08 2.98
C THR A 14 -25.26 9.15 4.05
N ALA A 15 -26.52 9.45 4.36
CA ALA A 15 -26.86 10.38 5.45
C ALA A 15 -26.31 9.87 6.81
N ASP A 16 -26.42 8.57 7.06
CA ASP A 16 -25.93 7.92 8.29
C ASP A 16 -24.40 7.98 8.38
N GLU A 17 -23.68 7.70 7.29
CA GLU A 17 -22.22 7.85 7.23
C GLU A 17 -21.79 9.30 7.48
N ARG A 18 -22.51 10.28 6.91
CA ARG A 18 -22.23 11.70 7.15
C ARG A 18 -22.43 12.06 8.61
N ALA A 19 -23.50 11.61 9.24
CA ALA A 19 -23.75 11.86 10.66
C ALA A 19 -22.67 11.19 11.53
N PHE A 20 -22.41 9.92 11.29
CA PHE A 20 -21.42 9.14 12.03
C PHE A 20 -20.01 9.71 11.90
N PHE A 21 -19.54 10.04 10.69
CA PHE A 21 -18.19 10.56 10.50
C PHE A 21 -18.01 11.97 11.06
N ARG A 22 -19.05 12.82 11.07
CA ARG A 22 -19.00 14.11 11.79
C ARG A 22 -18.79 13.92 13.28
N GLU A 23 -19.56 13.03 13.89
CA GLU A 23 -19.46 12.74 15.31
C GLU A 23 -18.12 12.06 15.66
N ALA A 24 -17.71 11.07 14.86
CA ALA A 24 -16.49 10.32 15.08
C ALA A 24 -15.24 11.17 14.86
N ASN A 25 -15.27 12.13 13.94
CA ASN A 25 -14.14 12.96 13.53
C ASN A 25 -12.86 12.11 13.32
N PRO A 26 -12.88 11.17 12.36
CA PRO A 26 -11.79 10.21 12.15
C PRO A 26 -10.51 10.90 11.67
N LEU A 27 -9.38 10.21 11.79
CA LEU A 27 -8.10 10.65 11.25
C LEU A 27 -8.17 10.70 9.72
N GLY A 28 -8.76 9.69 9.10
CA GLY A 28 -8.89 9.60 7.65
C GLY A 28 -9.86 8.52 7.19
N TYR A 29 -9.81 8.21 5.91
CA TYR A 29 -10.71 7.27 5.24
C TYR A 29 -9.91 6.33 4.35
N ILE A 30 -10.43 5.13 4.08
CA ILE A 30 -9.83 4.20 3.12
C ILE A 30 -10.88 3.77 2.08
N LEU A 31 -10.50 3.88 0.81
CA LEU A 31 -11.32 3.51 -0.33
C LEU A 31 -11.01 2.08 -0.78
N PHE A 32 -12.06 1.35 -1.12
CA PHE A 32 -12.01 0.01 -1.69
C PHE A 32 -12.62 0.01 -3.09
N LYS A 33 -12.52 -1.13 -3.78
CA LYS A 33 -13.06 -1.30 -5.14
C LYS A 33 -14.54 -0.90 -5.24
N ARG A 34 -15.35 -1.20 -4.22
CA ARG A 34 -16.78 -0.83 -4.16
C ARG A 34 -17.06 0.68 -4.16
N ASN A 35 -16.04 1.49 -3.88
CA ASN A 35 -16.16 2.95 -3.86
C ASN A 35 -15.72 3.60 -5.20
N CYS A 36 -15.12 2.82 -6.11
CA CYS A 36 -14.52 3.29 -7.36
C CYS A 36 -15.43 3.01 -8.56
N VAL A 37 -16.12 4.04 -9.07
CA VAL A 37 -16.97 3.94 -10.27
C VAL A 37 -16.26 4.55 -11.47
N ASP A 38 -16.03 5.86 -11.43
CA ASP A 38 -15.33 6.63 -12.47
C ASP A 38 -14.59 7.83 -11.85
N ARG A 39 -13.83 8.57 -12.67
CA ARG A 39 -13.05 9.74 -12.20
C ARG A 39 -13.92 10.83 -11.58
N ALA A 40 -15.07 11.14 -12.17
CA ALA A 40 -15.94 12.22 -11.71
C ALA A 40 -16.57 11.87 -10.36
N GLN A 41 -17.09 10.65 -10.24
CA GLN A 41 -17.66 10.13 -8.99
C GLN A 41 -16.60 10.05 -7.89
N MET A 42 -15.42 9.51 -8.18
CA MET A 42 -14.35 9.40 -7.17
C MET A 42 -13.91 10.78 -6.67
N ARG A 43 -13.80 11.76 -7.58
CA ARG A 43 -13.50 13.14 -7.19
C ARG A 43 -14.59 13.73 -6.28
N ALA A 44 -15.85 13.56 -6.64
CA ALA A 44 -16.98 14.04 -5.83
C ALA A 44 -17.03 13.37 -4.44
N LEU A 45 -16.70 12.08 -4.35
CA LEU A 45 -16.61 11.35 -3.09
C LEU A 45 -15.48 11.90 -2.20
N THR A 46 -14.27 12.07 -2.74
CA THR A 46 -13.14 12.57 -1.94
C THR A 46 -13.31 14.02 -1.53
N ASP A 47 -13.96 14.85 -2.36
CA ASP A 47 -14.34 16.22 -1.98
C ASP A 47 -15.37 16.23 -0.85
N SER A 48 -16.39 15.37 -0.95
CA SER A 48 -17.37 15.23 0.15
C SER A 48 -16.70 14.80 1.46
N LEU A 49 -15.68 13.94 1.43
CA LEU A 49 -14.92 13.52 2.61
C LEU A 49 -14.06 14.66 3.19
N ARG A 50 -13.42 15.45 2.34
CA ARG A 50 -12.68 16.66 2.75
C ARG A 50 -13.59 17.67 3.42
N ASP A 51 -14.70 18.01 2.76
CA ASP A 51 -15.70 18.95 3.27
C ASP A 51 -16.26 18.49 4.61
N LEU A 52 -16.55 17.19 4.74
CA LEU A 52 -17.04 16.61 5.99
C LEU A 52 -16.02 16.71 7.12
N SER A 53 -14.75 16.52 6.80
CA SER A 53 -13.65 16.59 7.77
C SER A 53 -13.24 18.02 8.14
N GLY A 54 -13.52 18.99 7.26
CA GLY A 54 -13.01 20.36 7.34
C GLY A 54 -11.50 20.49 7.11
N ARG A 55 -10.82 19.43 6.63
CA ARG A 55 -9.37 19.38 6.43
C ARG A 55 -9.05 19.12 4.96
N ALA A 56 -8.33 20.06 4.33
CA ALA A 56 -7.90 19.91 2.94
C ALA A 56 -6.92 18.73 2.76
N ASP A 57 -6.17 18.40 3.81
CA ASP A 57 -5.12 17.38 3.87
C ASP A 57 -5.57 16.08 4.57
N VAL A 58 -6.88 15.87 4.78
CA VAL A 58 -7.36 14.61 5.39
C VAL A 58 -6.81 13.40 4.62
N PRO A 59 -6.19 12.42 5.31
CA PRO A 59 -5.76 11.17 4.68
C PRO A 59 -6.94 10.41 4.06
N ILE A 60 -6.85 10.18 2.75
CA ILE A 60 -7.73 9.32 1.97
C ILE A 60 -6.83 8.26 1.34
N LEU A 61 -6.94 7.04 1.87
CA LEU A 61 -6.11 5.89 1.57
C LEU A 61 -6.73 5.04 0.46
N ILE A 62 -5.89 4.31 -0.28
CA ILE A 62 -6.31 3.25 -1.19
C ILE A 62 -5.21 2.18 -1.29
N ASP A 63 -5.54 0.95 -1.65
CA ASP A 63 -4.56 -0.05 -2.07
C ASP A 63 -4.42 -0.07 -3.60
N GLN A 64 -3.43 0.64 -4.14
CA GLN A 64 -3.10 0.66 -5.55
C GLN A 64 -1.63 0.26 -5.75
N GLU A 65 -1.36 -1.04 -5.66
CA GLU A 65 -0.01 -1.61 -5.82
C GLU A 65 0.29 -1.99 -7.27
N GLY A 66 -0.73 -2.49 -7.99
CA GLY A 66 -0.60 -3.06 -9.33
C GLY A 66 -1.30 -4.41 -9.44
N GLU A 67 -1.67 -4.77 -10.67
CA GLU A 67 -2.33 -6.05 -11.02
C GLU A 67 -3.47 -6.42 -10.03
N ARG A 68 -3.30 -7.52 -9.28
CA ARG A 68 -4.31 -8.08 -8.36
C ARG A 68 -4.73 -7.12 -7.25
N VAL A 69 -3.83 -6.22 -6.84
CA VAL A 69 -4.12 -5.22 -5.81
C VAL A 69 -4.21 -3.85 -6.47
N SER A 70 -5.33 -3.68 -7.17
CA SER A 70 -5.73 -2.43 -7.82
C SER A 70 -7.21 -2.19 -7.54
N ARG A 71 -7.57 -1.08 -6.90
CA ARG A 71 -8.99 -0.70 -6.68
C ARG A 71 -9.54 0.06 -7.88
N MET A 72 -8.72 0.94 -8.45
CA MET A 72 -8.98 1.65 -9.71
C MET A 72 -8.44 0.78 -10.85
N GLN A 73 -9.33 0.34 -11.76
CA GLN A 73 -9.03 -0.70 -12.76
C GLN A 73 -9.46 -0.27 -14.19
N PRO A 74 -8.92 -0.92 -15.25
CA PRO A 74 -9.42 -0.73 -16.61
C PRO A 74 -10.92 -1.04 -16.77
N PRO A 75 -11.61 -0.41 -17.74
CA PRO A 75 -11.07 0.52 -18.75
C PRO A 75 -10.88 1.97 -18.28
N GLU A 76 -11.43 2.36 -17.14
CA GLU A 76 -11.41 3.75 -16.66
C GLU A 76 -10.01 4.24 -16.28
N TRP A 77 -9.21 3.33 -15.69
CA TRP A 77 -7.83 3.59 -15.29
C TRP A 77 -6.86 2.60 -15.95
N PRO A 78 -5.62 3.01 -16.26
CA PRO A 78 -4.65 2.10 -16.83
C PRO A 78 -4.28 0.98 -15.85
N ALA A 79 -3.87 -0.17 -16.39
CA ALA A 79 -3.28 -1.23 -15.58
C ALA A 79 -1.83 -0.87 -15.21
N PHE A 80 -1.44 -1.18 -13.98
CA PHE A 80 -0.08 -1.01 -13.49
C PHE A 80 0.56 -2.36 -13.17
N PRO A 81 1.87 -2.53 -13.43
CA PRO A 81 2.60 -3.74 -13.07
C PRO A 81 2.70 -3.92 -11.55
N ALA A 82 2.75 -5.19 -11.10
CA ALA A 82 3.08 -5.52 -9.71
C ALA A 82 4.58 -5.74 -9.51
N GLY A 83 5.00 -5.93 -8.25
CA GLY A 83 6.39 -6.12 -7.83
C GLY A 83 7.21 -7.11 -8.69
N PRO A 84 6.68 -8.29 -9.08
CA PRO A 84 7.44 -9.26 -9.87
C PRO A 84 7.89 -8.77 -11.24
N ALA A 85 7.21 -7.76 -11.83
CA ALA A 85 7.66 -7.17 -13.09
C ALA A 85 8.95 -6.36 -12.91
N PHE A 86 9.06 -5.61 -11.81
CA PHE A 86 10.26 -4.87 -11.45
C PHE A 86 11.39 -5.79 -11.00
N ASP A 87 11.06 -6.84 -10.26
CA ASP A 87 12.02 -7.88 -9.85
C ASP A 87 12.71 -8.52 -11.07
N ARG A 88 11.93 -8.99 -12.05
CA ARG A 88 12.46 -9.54 -13.31
C ARG A 88 13.29 -8.53 -14.10
N LEU A 89 12.89 -7.26 -14.11
CA LEU A 89 13.67 -6.21 -14.77
C LEU A 89 14.98 -5.95 -14.03
N TYR A 90 15.01 -6.09 -12.70
CA TYR A 90 16.20 -5.88 -11.89
C TYR A 90 17.29 -6.90 -12.22
N ASP A 91 16.93 -8.16 -12.48
CA ASP A 91 17.90 -9.18 -12.90
C ASP A 91 18.57 -8.86 -14.24
N LEU A 92 17.88 -8.13 -15.13
CA LEU A 92 18.39 -7.75 -16.44
C LEU A 92 19.15 -6.42 -16.41
N ALA A 93 18.61 -5.43 -15.69
CA ALA A 93 19.12 -4.06 -15.65
C ALA A 93 18.71 -3.36 -14.34
N PRO A 94 19.49 -3.50 -13.26
CA PRO A 94 19.16 -2.96 -11.94
C PRO A 94 18.80 -1.46 -11.95
N SER A 95 19.60 -0.63 -12.61
CA SER A 95 19.36 0.82 -12.70
C SER A 95 18.05 1.14 -13.43
N SER A 96 17.74 0.41 -14.50
CA SER A 96 16.49 0.58 -15.26
C SER A 96 15.28 0.13 -14.45
N ALA A 97 15.41 -0.93 -13.65
CA ALA A 97 14.34 -1.40 -12.77
C ALA A 97 14.00 -0.38 -11.67
N ILE A 98 15.02 0.22 -11.07
CA ILE A 98 14.86 1.29 -10.07
C ILE A 98 14.14 2.50 -10.69
N GLU A 99 14.57 2.96 -11.87
CA GLU A 99 13.92 4.09 -12.53
C GLU A 99 12.50 3.74 -13.02
N ALA A 100 12.26 2.49 -13.45
CA ALA A 100 10.92 2.03 -13.78
C ALA A 100 9.99 2.04 -12.55
N ALA A 101 10.46 1.58 -11.38
CA ALA A 101 9.70 1.64 -10.13
C ALA A 101 9.40 3.09 -9.71
N ARG A 102 10.37 4.00 -9.88
CA ARG A 102 10.18 5.44 -9.64
C ARG A 102 9.14 6.05 -10.57
N ALA A 103 9.22 5.77 -11.86
CA ALA A 103 8.26 6.23 -12.86
C ALA A 103 6.85 5.69 -12.59
N ASN A 104 6.75 4.42 -12.21
CA ASN A 104 5.49 3.79 -11.83
C ASN A 104 4.86 4.47 -10.60
N GLY A 105 5.64 4.71 -9.55
CA GLY A 105 5.18 5.41 -8.35
C GLY A 105 4.67 6.81 -8.67
N HIS A 106 5.36 7.53 -9.55
CA HIS A 106 4.93 8.87 -9.98
C HIS A 106 3.62 8.82 -10.81
N ALA A 107 3.51 7.89 -11.75
CA ALA A 107 2.30 7.72 -12.55
C ALA A 107 1.09 7.32 -11.69
N LEU A 108 1.29 6.41 -10.72
CA LEU A 108 0.27 6.07 -9.72
C LEU A 108 -0.16 7.31 -8.94
N ALA A 109 0.78 8.09 -8.43
CA ALA A 109 0.46 9.26 -7.62
C ALA A 109 -0.32 10.33 -8.41
N LEU A 110 0.03 10.59 -9.67
CA LEU A 110 -0.74 11.51 -10.51
C LEU A 110 -2.18 11.04 -10.72
N MET A 111 -2.37 9.75 -11.00
CA MET A 111 -3.70 9.15 -11.16
C MET A 111 -4.53 9.21 -9.86
N LEU A 112 -3.90 8.95 -8.72
CA LEU A 112 -4.56 9.01 -7.41
C LEU A 112 -4.91 10.44 -7.02
N ALA A 113 -3.98 11.38 -7.20
CA ALA A 113 -4.18 12.79 -6.89
C ALA A 113 -5.30 13.42 -7.74
N GLU A 114 -5.46 13.00 -9.00
CA GLU A 114 -6.55 13.43 -9.89
C GLU A 114 -7.93 13.23 -9.25
N VAL A 115 -8.15 12.08 -8.62
CA VAL A 115 -9.41 11.75 -7.95
C VAL A 115 -9.41 12.11 -6.46
N GLY A 116 -8.38 12.82 -6.00
CA GLY A 116 -8.27 13.29 -4.63
C GLY A 116 -7.89 12.22 -3.61
N VAL A 117 -7.22 11.15 -4.00
CA VAL A 117 -6.56 10.23 -3.06
C VAL A 117 -5.14 10.74 -2.78
N ASN A 118 -4.74 10.82 -1.51
CA ASN A 118 -3.44 11.38 -1.10
C ASN A 118 -2.56 10.41 -0.31
N VAL A 119 -3.05 9.20 -0.02
CA VAL A 119 -2.25 8.13 0.60
C VAL A 119 -2.46 6.83 -0.17
N ASN A 120 -1.37 6.16 -0.53
CA ASN A 120 -1.41 4.83 -1.14
C ASN A 120 -0.78 3.81 -0.20
N CYS A 121 -1.47 2.69 0.01
CA CYS A 121 -0.97 1.55 0.77
C CYS A 121 0.04 0.77 -0.08
N ALA A 122 1.13 1.40 -0.48
CA ALA A 122 2.25 0.85 -1.22
C ALA A 122 3.51 1.67 -0.84
N PRO A 123 4.74 1.16 -0.99
CA PRO A 123 5.14 -0.13 -1.56
C PRO A 123 4.99 -1.32 -0.59
N LEU A 124 4.96 -2.52 -1.18
CA LEU A 124 5.18 -3.77 -0.45
C LEU A 124 6.69 -3.99 -0.25
N LEU A 125 7.12 -4.18 1.00
CA LEU A 125 8.51 -4.44 1.39
C LEU A 125 8.72 -5.86 1.92
N ASP A 126 7.71 -6.72 1.83
CA ASP A 126 7.83 -8.12 2.22
C ASP A 126 8.85 -8.84 1.31
N VAL A 127 9.83 -9.50 1.91
CA VAL A 127 10.87 -10.26 1.19
C VAL A 127 10.35 -11.65 0.85
N ARG A 128 10.43 -12.06 -0.41
CA ARG A 128 10.01 -13.42 -0.82
C ARG A 128 10.92 -14.47 -0.21
N GLN A 129 10.31 -15.50 0.34
CA GLN A 129 10.91 -16.71 0.89
C GLN A 129 10.54 -17.92 0.01
N PRO A 130 11.23 -19.07 0.12
CA PRO A 130 10.95 -20.26 -0.70
C PRO A 130 9.51 -20.79 -0.62
N VAL A 131 8.85 -20.56 0.51
CA VAL A 131 7.49 -21.04 0.81
C VAL A 131 6.47 -19.90 0.96
N THR A 132 6.79 -18.68 0.50
CA THR A 132 5.86 -17.55 0.58
C THR A 132 4.56 -17.85 -0.15
N THR A 133 3.43 -17.54 0.50
CA THR A 133 2.11 -17.72 -0.11
C THR A 133 1.90 -16.83 -1.34
N PRO A 134 1.04 -17.24 -2.30
CA PRO A 134 0.71 -16.40 -3.46
C PRO A 134 0.18 -15.00 -3.08
N ALA A 135 -0.50 -14.89 -1.93
CA ALA A 135 -1.04 -13.62 -1.41
C ALA A 135 0.02 -12.53 -1.19
N VAL A 136 1.30 -12.90 -1.00
CA VAL A 136 2.45 -11.99 -0.90
C VAL A 136 3.38 -12.15 -2.11
N GLY A 137 3.62 -13.40 -2.54
CA GLY A 137 4.56 -13.73 -3.60
C GLY A 137 4.25 -13.06 -4.94
N GLU A 138 2.97 -12.85 -5.27
CA GLU A 138 2.57 -12.19 -6.53
C GLU A 138 2.69 -10.65 -6.49
N ARG A 139 3.11 -10.07 -5.35
CA ARG A 139 3.16 -8.62 -5.12
C ARG A 139 4.56 -8.10 -4.77
N THR A 140 5.41 -8.95 -4.19
CA THR A 140 6.76 -8.60 -3.73
C THR A 140 7.72 -8.19 -4.85
N PHE A 141 8.71 -7.36 -4.50
CA PHE A 141 9.82 -6.93 -5.35
C PHE A 141 10.99 -7.94 -5.43
N GLY A 142 10.86 -9.12 -4.83
CA GLY A 142 11.84 -10.20 -4.94
C GLY A 142 12.23 -10.82 -3.60
N SER A 143 13.28 -11.62 -3.59
CA SER A 143 13.80 -12.33 -2.40
C SER A 143 15.07 -11.72 -1.81
N ASP A 144 15.64 -10.68 -2.44
CA ASP A 144 16.82 -9.98 -1.93
C ASP A 144 16.38 -8.72 -1.15
N PRO A 145 16.71 -8.58 0.15
CA PRO A 145 16.26 -7.45 0.96
C PRO A 145 16.69 -6.09 0.44
N MET A 146 17.91 -5.97 -0.08
CA MET A 146 18.44 -4.70 -0.57
C MET A 146 17.79 -4.29 -1.89
N ARG A 147 17.49 -5.24 -2.77
CA ARG A 147 16.66 -5.03 -3.96
C ARG A 147 15.27 -4.54 -3.58
N VAL A 148 14.61 -5.20 -2.64
CA VAL A 148 13.28 -4.82 -2.15
C VAL A 148 13.31 -3.39 -1.59
N ALA A 149 14.32 -3.05 -0.80
CA ALA A 149 14.50 -1.71 -0.27
C ALA A 149 14.76 -0.66 -1.36
N ALA A 150 15.59 -0.97 -2.36
CA ALA A 150 15.90 -0.05 -3.47
C ALA A 150 14.68 0.25 -4.34
N LEU A 151 13.93 -0.80 -4.73
CA LEU A 151 12.70 -0.65 -5.51
C LEU A 151 11.59 0.04 -4.70
N GLY A 152 11.46 -0.32 -3.41
CA GLY A 152 10.55 0.34 -2.48
C GLY A 152 10.84 1.82 -2.30
N ARG A 153 12.11 2.21 -2.11
CA ARG A 153 12.54 3.62 -2.06
C ARG A 153 12.16 4.36 -3.33
N ALA A 154 12.47 3.78 -4.49
CA ALA A 154 12.16 4.39 -5.78
C ALA A 154 10.66 4.64 -5.95
N MET A 155 9.82 3.67 -5.58
CA MET A 155 8.36 3.80 -5.60
C MET A 155 7.87 4.93 -4.67
N LEU A 156 8.40 4.99 -3.44
CA LEU A 156 8.09 6.07 -2.47
C LEU A 156 8.46 7.44 -3.02
N ASP A 157 9.66 7.60 -3.56
CA ASP A 157 10.13 8.86 -4.13
C ASP A 157 9.28 9.28 -5.34
N GLY A 158 8.89 8.31 -6.18
CA GLY A 158 7.96 8.51 -7.29
C GLY A 158 6.62 9.03 -6.81
N MET A 159 6.02 8.38 -5.80
CA MET A 159 4.73 8.83 -5.28
C MET A 159 4.79 10.20 -4.63
N ALA A 160 5.86 10.47 -3.86
CA ALA A 160 6.08 11.76 -3.22
C ALA A 160 6.16 12.90 -4.24
N ARG A 161 6.76 12.67 -5.42
CA ARG A 161 6.77 13.65 -6.53
C ARG A 161 5.38 13.99 -7.06
N GLY A 162 4.45 13.04 -7.02
CA GLY A 162 3.06 13.26 -7.41
C GLY A 162 2.16 13.74 -6.26
N GLY A 163 2.72 14.02 -5.07
CA GLY A 163 1.98 14.50 -3.91
C GLY A 163 1.21 13.42 -3.13
N VAL A 164 1.54 12.15 -3.32
CA VAL A 164 0.91 11.02 -2.60
C VAL A 164 1.89 10.41 -1.61
N VAL A 165 1.41 10.19 -0.39
CA VAL A 165 2.16 9.53 0.68
C VAL A 165 2.07 8.02 0.52
N GLY A 166 3.21 7.32 0.53
CA GLY A 166 3.25 5.86 0.54
C GLY A 166 3.29 5.27 1.95
N ILE A 167 2.70 4.09 2.11
CA ILE A 167 2.76 3.26 3.32
C ILE A 167 3.61 2.03 3.04
N VAL A 168 4.72 1.87 3.76
CA VAL A 168 5.52 0.65 3.68
C VAL A 168 4.80 -0.49 4.42
N LYS A 169 4.74 -1.68 3.80
CA LYS A 169 3.99 -2.81 4.39
C LYS A 169 4.55 -4.18 3.99
N HIS A 170 4.35 -5.25 4.77
CA HIS A 170 3.73 -5.27 6.09
C HIS A 170 4.81 -5.50 7.16
N MET A 171 5.10 -4.51 7.98
CA MET A 171 6.19 -4.54 8.97
C MET A 171 5.90 -5.58 10.08
N PRO A 172 6.90 -6.34 10.58
CA PRO A 172 8.31 -6.35 10.18
C PRO A 172 8.63 -7.23 8.96
N GLY A 173 7.64 -7.92 8.39
CA GLY A 173 7.78 -8.68 7.15
C GLY A 173 6.82 -9.85 7.08
N HIS A 174 5.92 -9.87 6.10
CA HIS A 174 4.94 -10.95 5.91
C HIS A 174 5.50 -12.15 5.12
N GLY A 175 6.67 -12.00 4.50
CA GLY A 175 7.25 -12.97 3.56
C GLY A 175 7.35 -14.41 4.06
N ARG A 176 7.54 -14.62 5.37
CA ARG A 176 7.62 -15.93 6.02
C ARG A 176 6.27 -16.55 6.41
N GLY A 177 5.16 -15.85 6.23
CA GLY A 177 3.83 -16.39 6.45
C GLY A 177 3.55 -17.53 5.45
N VAL A 178 3.39 -18.76 5.96
CA VAL A 178 3.12 -19.96 5.15
C VAL A 178 1.63 -20.27 4.99
N VAL A 179 0.77 -19.54 5.70
CA VAL A 179 -0.69 -19.58 5.57
C VAL A 179 -1.21 -18.21 5.17
N ASP A 180 -2.37 -18.18 4.54
CA ASP A 180 -3.01 -16.93 4.15
C ASP A 180 -3.61 -16.24 5.39
N SER A 181 -3.05 -15.07 5.74
CA SER A 181 -3.47 -14.30 6.92
C SER A 181 -4.91 -13.77 6.86
N HIS A 182 -5.58 -13.87 5.70
CA HIS A 182 -7.01 -13.56 5.60
C HIS A 182 -7.89 -14.62 6.28
N TYR A 183 -7.39 -15.85 6.46
CA TYR A 183 -8.18 -16.98 6.97
C TYR A 183 -7.62 -17.56 8.28
N GLU A 184 -6.30 -17.52 8.45
CA GLU A 184 -5.61 -18.10 9.61
C GLU A 184 -4.56 -17.13 10.14
N LEU A 185 -4.19 -17.21 11.42
CA LEU A 185 -3.10 -16.41 11.97
C LEU A 185 -1.75 -17.08 11.67
N PRO A 186 -0.88 -16.53 10.80
CA PRO A 186 0.43 -17.12 10.55
C PRO A 186 1.31 -16.99 11.79
N VAL A 187 2.03 -18.06 12.11
CA VAL A 187 3.01 -18.11 13.19
C VAL A 187 4.38 -18.42 12.59
N VAL A 188 5.31 -17.47 12.69
CA VAL A 188 6.68 -17.60 12.21
C VAL A 188 7.57 -18.02 13.37
N THR A 189 8.28 -19.13 13.18
CA THR A 189 9.22 -19.71 14.17
C THR A 189 10.68 -19.51 13.78
N ALA A 190 10.96 -18.64 12.80
CA ALA A 190 12.30 -18.27 12.42
C ALA A 190 13.04 -17.62 13.60
N SER A 191 14.34 -17.86 13.67
CA SER A 191 15.23 -17.24 14.66
C SER A 191 15.38 -15.74 14.44
N ASP A 192 15.80 -15.03 15.47
CA ASP A 192 16.13 -13.60 15.41
C ASP A 192 17.06 -13.27 14.22
N ALA A 193 18.12 -14.06 14.04
CA ALA A 193 19.08 -13.89 12.95
C ALA A 193 18.48 -14.12 11.55
N GLU A 194 17.47 -14.99 11.42
CA GLU A 194 16.77 -15.19 10.15
C GLU A 194 15.80 -14.04 9.85
N LEU A 195 15.17 -13.48 10.88
CA LEU A 195 14.23 -12.36 10.76
C LEU A 195 14.92 -11.03 10.41
N GLU A 196 16.22 -10.93 10.63
CA GLU A 196 17.04 -9.80 10.17
C GLU A 196 16.93 -9.59 8.64
N VAL A 197 16.73 -10.66 7.87
CA VAL A 197 16.52 -10.59 6.41
C VAL A 197 15.19 -9.89 6.08
N ASP A 198 14.12 -10.18 6.82
CA ASP A 198 12.77 -9.69 6.54
C ASP A 198 12.57 -8.23 6.96
N ILE A 199 13.18 -7.85 8.09
CA ILE A 199 13.07 -6.49 8.63
C ILE A 199 14.00 -5.49 7.92
N GLU A 200 15.05 -5.97 7.25
CA GLU A 200 16.07 -5.12 6.64
C GLU A 200 15.51 -4.05 5.68
N PRO A 201 14.55 -4.35 4.78
CA PRO A 201 13.97 -3.32 3.92
C PRO A 201 13.24 -2.23 4.73
N PHE A 202 12.56 -2.60 5.80
CA PHE A 202 11.88 -1.65 6.69
C PHE A 202 12.87 -0.82 7.49
N ARG A 203 13.99 -1.41 7.93
CA ARG A 203 15.09 -0.71 8.61
C ARG A 203 15.75 0.31 7.69
N THR A 204 16.09 -0.09 6.47
CA THR A 204 16.62 0.79 5.42
C THR A 204 15.64 1.92 5.08
N LEU A 205 14.34 1.65 5.12
CA LEU A 205 13.27 2.62 4.84
C LEU A 205 12.59 3.17 6.10
N ALA A 206 13.26 3.16 7.27
CA ALA A 206 12.66 3.55 8.56
C ALA A 206 12.20 5.03 8.65
N ARG A 207 12.60 5.86 7.68
CA ARG A 207 12.13 7.25 7.53
C ARG A 207 10.88 7.38 6.66
N ALA A 208 10.29 6.27 6.22
CA ALA A 208 9.00 6.30 5.53
C ALA A 208 7.94 6.95 6.44
N PRO A 209 7.07 7.82 5.90
CA PRO A 209 6.12 8.59 6.69
C PRO A 209 5.04 7.73 7.35
N MET A 210 4.73 6.59 6.77
CA MET A 210 3.70 5.66 7.26
C MET A 210 4.17 4.22 7.07
N ALA A 211 3.80 3.36 8.01
CA ALA A 211 4.01 1.91 7.93
C ALA A 211 2.72 1.18 8.35
N MET A 212 2.51 -0.01 7.79
CA MET A 212 1.43 -0.92 8.17
C MET A 212 2.04 -2.20 8.71
N THR A 213 1.58 -2.65 9.87
CA THR A 213 2.06 -3.89 10.49
C THR A 213 1.40 -5.12 9.86
N CYS A 214 2.11 -6.25 9.83
CA CYS A 214 1.51 -7.52 9.43
C CYS A 214 0.66 -8.13 10.54
N HIS A 215 -0.31 -8.97 10.15
CA HIS A 215 -1.05 -9.83 11.06
C HIS A 215 -0.36 -11.19 11.13
N VAL A 216 0.75 -11.27 11.85
CA VAL A 216 1.63 -12.44 11.99
C VAL A 216 2.20 -12.46 13.40
N VAL A 217 2.32 -13.65 14.01
CA VAL A 217 3.03 -13.85 15.29
C VAL A 217 4.47 -14.28 15.01
N PHE A 218 5.45 -13.67 15.67
CA PHE A 218 6.87 -13.99 15.52
C PHE A 218 7.43 -14.50 16.86
N LYS A 219 7.54 -15.82 17.01
CA LYS A 219 7.91 -16.42 18.31
C LYS A 219 9.26 -15.99 18.88
N ALA A 220 10.17 -15.50 18.03
CA ALA A 220 11.46 -15.00 18.47
C ALA A 220 11.39 -13.61 19.12
N TRP A 221 10.31 -12.85 18.88
CA TRP A 221 10.15 -11.46 19.32
C TRP A 221 8.97 -11.26 20.28
N ASP A 222 7.82 -11.90 20.04
CA ASP A 222 6.61 -11.89 20.90
C ASP A 222 5.70 -13.08 20.57
#